data_AF-A0A843F4R5-F1
#
_entry.id   AF-A0A843F4R5-F1
#
_cell.length_a   1.000
_cell.length_b   1.000
_cell.length_c   1.000
_cell.angle_alpha   90.00
_cell.angle_beta   90.00
_cell.angle_gamma   90.00
#
_symmetry.space_group_name_H-M   'P 1'
#
loop_
_entity.id
_entity.type
_entity.pdbx_description
1 polymer ?
#
loop_
_entity_poly.entity_id
_entity_poly.type
_entity_poly.pdbx_seq_one_letter_code
_entity_poly.pdbx_strand_id
1 'polypeptide(L)' 'MMSPRLLESNDETLFFEVTSFTDNSIKYDVMYDVDHRWLCTCPDYYFRKRFCKHMRECAEMMGIHDVSVYAEVS' A
#
# COMPACT_ATOMS: atom_id res chain seq x y z
N MET A 1 -8.86 12.53 -4.67
CA MET A 1 -9.35 11.15 -4.60
C MET A 1 -8.17 10.22 -4.89
N MET A 2 -8.15 8.99 -4.37
CA MET A 2 -7.18 7.96 -4.76
C MET A 2 -7.96 6.79 -5.36
N SER A 3 -7.40 6.12 -6.36
CA SER A 3 -8.03 4.95 -6.97
C SER A 3 -7.03 3.80 -6.96
N PRO A 4 -7.14 2.86 -6.00
CA PRO A 4 -6.38 1.62 -6.02
C PRO A 4 -6.85 0.72 -7.16
N ARG A 5 -5.95 -0.08 -7.68
CA ARG A 5 -6.21 -1.12 -8.68
C ARG A 5 -5.32 -2.31 -8.36
N LEU A 6 -5.91 -3.48 -8.16
CA LEU A 6 -5.17 -4.74 -8.06
C LEU A 6 -4.54 -5.04 -9.43
N LEU A 7 -3.21 -5.20 -9.46
CA LEU A 7 -2.44 -5.55 -10.65
C LEU A 7 -2.24 -7.06 -10.76
N GLU A 8 -1.79 -7.66 -9.66
CA GLU A 8 -1.47 -9.08 -9.55
C GLU A 8 -1.80 -9.57 -8.13
N SER A 9 -2.21 -10.82 -8.04
CA SER A 9 -2.41 -11.52 -6.78
C SER A 9 -1.97 -12.96 -6.94
N ASN A 10 -1.25 -13.48 -5.95
CA ASN A 10 -0.99 -14.90 -5.78
C ASN A 10 -1.43 -15.33 -4.37
N ASP A 11 -1.20 -16.60 -4.01
CA ASP A 11 -1.60 -17.14 -2.70
C ASP A 11 -0.89 -16.45 -1.51
N GLU A 12 0.23 -15.75 -1.78
CA GLU A 12 1.10 -15.17 -0.76
C GLU A 12 1.17 -13.63 -0.80
N THR A 13 0.80 -12.99 -1.90
CA THR A 13 1.08 -11.55 -2.14
C THR A 13 0.05 -10.90 -3.05
N LEU A 14 -0.29 -9.65 -2.73
CA LEU A 14 -1.13 -8.76 -3.50
C LEU A 14 -0.32 -7.53 -3.95
N PHE A 15 -0.41 -7.20 -5.23
CA PHE A 15 0.22 -6.02 -5.83
C PHE A 15 -0.84 -5.05 -6.35
N PHE A 16 -0.72 -3.78 -5.98
CA PHE A 16 -1.65 -2.73 -6.37
C PHE A 16 -0.92 -1.55 -7.02
N GLU A 17 -1.61 -0.88 -7.93
CA GLU A 17 -1.29 0.48 -8.37
C GLU A 17 -2.31 1.43 -7.74
N VAL A 18 -1.86 2.51 -7.11
CA VAL A 18 -2.71 3.55 -6.56
C VAL A 18 -2.45 4.85 -7.30
N THR A 19 -3.45 5.34 -8.03
CA THR A 19 -3.37 6.64 -8.70
C THR A 19 -3.82 7.74 -7.75
N SER A 20 -2.92 8.68 -7.46
CA SER A 20 -3.19 9.92 -6.74
C SER A 20 -3.45 11.06 -7.71
N PHE A 21 -4.71 11.49 -7.80
CA PHE A 21 -5.14 12.59 -8.66
C PHE A 21 -4.75 13.95 -8.03
N THR A 22 -3.49 14.32 -8.20
CA THR A 22 -3.01 15.72 -8.15
C THR A 22 -2.94 16.27 -9.58
N ASP A 23 -2.47 17.51 -9.79
CA ASP A 23 -2.35 18.13 -11.13
C ASP A 23 -1.64 17.25 -12.18
N ASN A 24 -0.80 16.29 -11.77
CA ASN A 24 -0.05 15.40 -12.67
C ASN A 24 -0.40 13.90 -12.58
N SER A 25 -1.44 13.49 -11.83
CA SER A 25 -1.81 12.07 -11.63
C SER A 25 -0.61 11.14 -11.36
N ILE A 26 -0.19 11.04 -10.10
CA ILE A 26 0.99 10.24 -9.71
C ILE A 26 0.55 8.81 -9.36
N LYS A 27 1.30 7.82 -9.86
CA LYS A 27 1.08 6.40 -9.56
C LYS A 27 2.03 5.93 -8.46
N TYR A 28 1.52 5.10 -7.56
CA TYR A 28 2.30 4.43 -6.52
C TYR A 28 2.00 2.95 -6.51
N ASP A 29 3.02 2.14 -6.32
CA ASP A 29 2.87 0.70 -6.17
C ASP A 29 2.71 0.39 -4.67
N VAL A 30 1.81 -0.54 -4.36
CA VAL A 30 1.58 -1.05 -3.02
C VAL A 30 1.67 -2.57 -3.07
N MET A 31 2.34 -3.17 -2.09
CA MET A 31 2.44 -4.61 -1.93
C MET A 31 1.95 -4.98 -0.53
N TYR A 32 1.20 -6.07 -0.44
CA TYR A 32 0.82 -6.72 0.80
C TYR A 32 1.12 -8.21 0.71
N ASP A 33 1.76 -8.82 1.71
CA ASP A 33 2.03 -10.26 1.75
C ASP A 33 1.38 -10.97 2.95
N VAL A 34 1.43 -12.30 2.94
CA VAL A 34 0.89 -13.19 3.98
C VAL A 34 1.60 -13.09 5.34
N ASP A 35 2.79 -12.50 5.39
CA ASP A 35 3.47 -12.15 6.65
C ASP A 35 2.95 -10.81 7.21
N HIS A 36 1.83 -10.32 6.67
CA HIS A 36 1.19 -9.05 7.01
C HIS A 36 2.13 -7.84 6.80
N ARG A 37 3.04 -7.91 5.83
CA ARG A 37 3.94 -6.80 5.50
C ARG A 37 3.36 -5.92 4.41
N TRP A 38 3.43 -4.62 4.65
CA TRP A 38 3.03 -3.58 3.69
C TRP A 38 4.24 -2.83 3.14
N LEU A 39 4.33 -2.70 1.81
CA LEU A 39 5.30 -1.83 1.14
C LEU A 39 4.57 -0.85 0.22
N CYS A 40 5.09 0.38 0.12
CA CYS A 40 4.55 1.38 -0.82
C CYS A 40 5.68 2.24 -1.40
N THR A 41 5.59 2.61 -2.68
CA THR A 41 6.58 3.49 -3.32
C THR A 41 6.33 4.98 -3.07
N CYS A 42 5.35 5.34 -2.23
CA CYS A 42 5.05 6.75 -1.97
C CYS A 42 6.09 7.43 -1.05
N PRO A 43 6.29 8.75 -1.19
CA PRO A 43 7.26 9.48 -0.38
C PRO A 43 7.04 9.35 1.12
N ASP A 44 5.78 9.35 1.61
CA ASP A 44 5.51 9.25 3.05
C ASP A 44 6.03 7.92 3.63
N TYR A 45 5.82 6.82 2.91
CA TYR A 45 6.37 5.52 3.28
C TYR A 45 7.90 5.52 3.17
N TYR A 46 8.46 6.06 2.08
CA TYR A 46 9.90 6.11 1.88
C TYR A 46 10.63 6.79 3.06
N PHE A 47 10.13 7.95 3.51
CA PHE A 47 10.77 8.73 4.57
C PHE A 47 10.44 8.24 5.98
N ARG A 48 9.21 7.78 6.23
CA ARG A 48 8.74 7.48 7.60
C ARG A 48 8.67 5.99 7.90
N LYS A 49 8.74 5.12 6.89
CA LYS A 49 8.61 3.66 7.00
C LYS A 49 7.36 3.25 7.79
N ARG A 50 6.25 3.98 7.59
CA ARG A 50 4.98 3.76 8.28
C ARG A 50 3.84 3.53 7.31
N PHE A 51 2.77 2.94 7.81
CA PHE A 51 1.56 2.69 7.06
C PHE A 51 0.98 3.99 6.53
N CYS A 52 0.92 4.08 5.21
CA CYS A 52 0.55 5.30 4.51
C CYS A 52 -0.92 5.26 4.07
N LYS A 53 -1.44 6.40 3.63
CA LYS A 53 -2.80 6.51 3.13
C LYS A 53 -3.09 5.57 1.94
N HIS A 54 -2.09 5.25 1.12
CA HIS A 54 -2.27 4.36 -0.04
C HIS A 54 -2.50 2.91 0.38
N MET A 55 -1.73 2.44 1.38
CA MET A 55 -1.93 1.11 1.96
C MET A 55 -3.31 0.99 2.60
N ARG A 56 -3.78 2.04 3.30
CA ARG A 56 -5.13 2.05 3.89
C ARG A 56 -6.22 1.85 2.85
N GLU A 57 -6.15 2.54 1.72
CA GLU A 57 -7.15 2.42 0.64
C GLU A 57 -7.13 1.02 0.01
N CYS A 58 -5.93 0.43 -0.18
CA CYS A 58 -5.80 -0.96 -0.62
C CYS A 58 -6.38 -1.95 0.41
N ALA A 59 -6.12 -1.73 1.70
CA ALA A 59 -6.63 -2.57 2.78
C ALA A 59 -8.16 -2.52 2.85
N GLU A 60 -8.75 -1.32 2.78
CA GLU A 60 -10.20 -1.11 2.73
C GLU A 60 -10.82 -1.79 1.50
N MET A 61 -10.19 -1.67 0.32
CA MET A 61 -10.64 -2.34 -0.91
C MET A 61 -10.69 -3.87 -0.78
N MET A 62 -9.71 -4.47 -0.08
CA MET A 62 -9.59 -5.93 0.05
C MET A 62 -10.25 -6.49 1.31
N GLY A 63 -10.79 -5.64 2.20
CA GLY A 63 -11.30 -6.06 3.50
C GLY A 63 -10.20 -6.57 4.44
N ILE A 64 -8.97 -6.09 4.28
CA ILE A 64 -7.85 -6.43 5.16
C ILE A 64 -7.92 -5.54 6.41
N HIS A 65 -8.10 -6.16 7.57
CA HIS A 65 -8.15 -5.45 8.86
C HIS A 65 -6.79 -5.42 9.57
N ASP A 66 -5.77 -6.02 8.97
CA ASP A 66 -4.43 -6.07 9.54
C ASP A 66 -3.66 -4.77 9.27
N VAL A 67 -3.40 -4.03 10.34
CA VAL A 67 -2.62 -2.80 10.36
C VAL A 67 -1.28 -3.04 11.06
N SER A 68 -0.61 -4.15 10.78
CA SER A 68 0.80 -4.34 11.14
C SER A 68 1.70 -3.47 10.25
N VAL A 69 2.20 -2.41 10.90
CA VAL A 69 3.21 -1.50 10.40
C VAL A 69 4.46 -1.91 11.15
N TYR A 70 5.45 -2.57 10.54
CA TYR A 70 6.70 -2.83 11.26
C TYR A 70 7.36 -1.49 11.58
N ALA A 71 7.05 -0.94 12.76
CA ALA A 71 7.82 0.05 13.49
C ALA A 71 8.72 -0.69 14.47
N GLU A 72 9.49 -1.65 13.98
CA GLU A 72 10.63 -2.22 14.70
C GLU A 72 11.83 -2.17 13.77
N VAL A 73 12.37 -0.96 13.64
CA VAL A 73 13.81 -0.82 13.47
C VAL A 73 14.40 -1.31 14.80
N SER A 74 14.74 -2.60 14.89
CA SER A 74 15.69 -3.10 15.90
C SER A 74 17.08 -3.15 15.28
#